data_AF-A0A091KXK8-F1
#
_entry.id   AF-A0A091KXK8-F1
#
_cell.length_a   1.000
_cell.length_b   1.000
_cell.length_c   1.000
_cell.angle_alpha   90.00
_cell.angle_beta   90.00
_cell.angle_gamma   90.00
#
_symmetry.space_group_name_H-M   'P 1'
#
loop_
_entity.id
_entity.type
_entity.pdbx_description
1 polymer ?
#
loop_
_entity_poly.entity_id
_entity_poly.type
_entity_poly.pdbx_seq_one_letter_code
_entity_poly.pdbx_strand_id
1 'polypeptide(L)'
;GDGEQNKPSIIQEEAVIVLLCHLDTHKSMGPDGIHPRVLRKLGQELAKPLSIIYQQSWLTGEVPDDWRLANVTPIYRKGRKEDLGNYRPASLTSMPGKILEWSILSALTRHVQDNQGI
;
A
#
# COMPACT_ATOMS: atom_id res chain seq x y z
N GLY A 1 -1.76 -36.18 -2.25
CA GLY A 1 -3.11 -35.89 -1.72
C GLY A 1 -3.03 -34.49 -1.20
N ASP A 2 -3.21 -33.55 -2.11
CA ASP A 2 -2.71 -32.19 -2.03
C ASP A 2 -3.66 -31.36 -1.19
N GLY A 3 -3.21 -30.88 -0.03
CA GLY A 3 -4.08 -30.16 0.90
C GLY A 3 -3.39 -29.12 1.77
N GLU A 4 -2.10 -28.83 1.58
CA GLU A 4 -1.34 -28.03 2.55
C GLU A 4 -0.56 -26.87 1.92
N GLN A 5 -1.18 -26.13 1.00
CA GLN A 5 -0.56 -24.94 0.39
C GLN A 5 -1.49 -23.73 0.28
N ASN A 6 -2.40 -23.54 1.24
CA ASN A 6 -3.12 -22.26 1.31
C ASN A 6 -3.36 -21.82 2.75
N LYS A 7 -2.28 -21.70 3.53
CA LYS A 7 -2.34 -20.93 4.77
C LYS A 7 -2.39 -19.46 4.37
N PRO A 8 -3.45 -18.69 4.73
CA PRO A 8 -3.47 -17.27 4.42
C PRO A 8 -2.22 -16.65 5.01
N SER A 9 -1.47 -15.90 4.18
CA SER A 9 -0.30 -15.17 4.66
C SER A 9 -0.80 -14.18 5.71
N ILE A 10 -0.56 -14.50 6.98
CA ILE A 10 -0.99 -13.65 8.09
C ILE A 10 -0.23 -12.34 7.99
N ILE A 11 -0.94 -11.22 7.93
CA ILE A 11 -0.30 -9.90 7.96
C ILE A 11 0.07 -9.62 9.42
N GLN A 12 1.34 -9.86 9.73
CA GLN A 12 1.92 -9.70 11.07
C GLN A 12 2.01 -8.22 11.45
N GLU A 13 1.73 -7.89 12.70
CA GLU A 13 1.84 -6.52 13.23
C GLU A 13 3.27 -5.98 13.09
N GLU A 14 4.27 -6.84 13.33
CA GLU A 14 5.69 -6.53 13.23
C GLU A 14 6.07 -6.10 11.81
N ALA A 15 5.50 -6.76 10.80
CA ALA A 15 5.71 -6.38 9.40
C ALA A 15 5.14 -4.99 9.12
N VAL A 16 3.97 -4.68 9.68
CA VAL A 16 3.34 -3.36 9.54
C VAL A 16 4.18 -2.29 10.26
N ILE A 17 4.72 -2.56 11.45
CA ILE A 17 5.66 -1.67 12.15
C ILE A 17 6.86 -1.35 11.26
N VAL A 18 7.49 -2.38 10.69
CA VAL A 18 8.66 -2.19 9.81
C VAL A 18 8.31 -1.31 8.62
N LEU A 19 7.18 -1.54 7.96
CA LEU A 19 6.74 -0.73 6.82
C LEU A 19 6.47 0.73 7.23
N LEU A 20 5.81 0.95 8.38
CA LEU A 20 5.53 2.29 8.90
C LEU A 20 6.83 3.05 9.25
N CYS A 21 7.82 2.37 9.83
CA CYS A 21 9.12 2.94 10.18
C CYS A 21 9.93 3.39 8.96
N HIS A 22 9.78 2.70 7.83
CA HIS A 22 10.50 3.00 6.58
C HIS A 22 9.76 3.97 5.65
N LEU A 23 8.63 4.54 6.08
CA LEU A 23 7.91 5.53 5.29
C LEU A 23 8.77 6.77 5.02
N ASP A 24 8.80 7.17 3.74
CA ASP A 24 9.33 8.45 3.31
C ASP A 24 8.40 9.57 3.79
N THR A 25 8.87 10.32 4.78
CA THR A 25 8.10 11.41 5.40
C THR A 25 8.00 12.66 4.56
N HIS A 26 8.62 12.71 3.38
CA HIS A 26 8.53 13.82 2.44
C HIS A 26 7.49 13.59 1.33
N LYS A 27 6.78 12.44 1.36
CA LYS A 27 5.67 12.19 0.44
C LYS A 27 4.44 13.04 0.79
N SER A 28 3.65 13.34 -0.24
CA SER A 28 2.37 14.02 -0.11
C SER A 28 1.32 13.16 0.60
N MET A 29 0.36 13.81 1.26
CA MET A 29 -0.80 13.15 1.87
C MET A 29 -1.79 12.66 0.81
N GLY A 30 -2.45 11.55 1.07
CA GLY A 30 -3.55 11.06 0.24
C GLY A 30 -4.84 11.86 0.45
N PRO A 31 -5.95 11.41 -0.16
CA PRO A 31 -7.29 11.97 0.07
C PRO A 31 -7.74 11.87 1.53
N ASP A 32 -7.16 10.94 2.29
CA ASP A 32 -7.36 10.73 3.73
C ASP A 32 -6.82 11.87 4.60
N GLY A 33 -6.01 12.78 4.04
CA GLY A 33 -5.37 13.88 4.78
C GLY A 33 -4.29 13.43 5.77
N ILE A 34 -3.92 12.14 5.78
CA ILE A 34 -2.97 11.60 6.75
C ILE A 34 -1.55 11.76 6.18
N HIS A 35 -0.78 12.64 6.81
CA HIS A 35 0.60 12.84 6.40
C HIS A 35 1.48 11.62 6.78
N PRO A 36 2.39 11.14 5.91
CA PRO A 36 3.24 9.97 6.20
C PRO A 36 4.07 10.12 7.50
N ARG A 37 4.44 11.35 7.84
CA ARG A 37 5.11 11.68 9.12
C ARG A 37 4.29 11.30 10.36
N VAL A 38 2.97 11.40 10.31
CA VAL A 38 2.08 10.98 11.41
C VAL A 38 2.11 9.46 11.54
N LEU A 39 1.94 8.74 10.43
CA LEU A 39 2.00 7.28 10.38
C LEU A 39 3.32 6.74 10.91
N ARG A 40 4.46 7.35 10.52
CA ARG A 40 5.78 6.93 11.03
C ARG A 40 5.94 7.19 12.52
N LYS A 41 5.47 8.35 13.02
CA LYS A 41 5.60 8.72 14.44
C LYS A 41 4.71 7.88 15.34
N LEU A 42 3.50 7.56 14.88
CA LEU A 42 2.52 6.77 15.61
C LEU A 42 2.56 5.29 15.20
N GLY A 43 3.65 4.85 14.58
CA GLY A 43 3.71 3.54 13.93
C GLY A 43 3.43 2.36 14.88
N GLN A 44 3.94 2.44 16.11
CA GLN A 44 3.69 1.42 17.14
C GLN A 44 2.21 1.33 17.51
N GLU A 45 1.56 2.46 17.75
CA GLU A 45 0.15 2.52 18.13
C GLU A 45 -0.79 2.13 16.98
N LEU A 46 -0.41 2.45 15.75
CA LEU A 46 -1.21 2.20 14.56
C LEU A 46 -1.00 0.81 13.96
N ALA A 47 0.11 0.13 14.27
CA ALA A 47 0.43 -1.14 13.65
C ALA A 47 -0.62 -2.21 13.93
N LYS A 48 -1.05 -2.35 15.19
CA LYS A 48 -2.08 -3.31 15.58
C LYS A 48 -3.44 -3.09 14.91
N PRO A 49 -4.05 -1.88 14.95
CA PRO A 49 -5.31 -1.67 14.25
C PRO A 49 -5.17 -1.83 12.73
N LEU A 50 -4.04 -1.39 12.14
CA LEU A 50 -3.81 -1.57 10.71
C LEU A 50 -3.62 -3.04 10.33
N SER A 51 -2.93 -3.86 11.12
CA SER A 51 -2.75 -5.28 10.82
C SER A 51 -4.09 -6.03 10.84
N ILE A 52 -4.99 -5.68 11.75
CA ILE A 52 -6.36 -6.22 11.79
C ILE A 52 -7.12 -5.86 10.51
N ILE A 53 -7.09 -4.58 10.10
CA ILE A 53 -7.77 -4.13 8.87
C ILE A 53 -7.17 -4.82 7.65
N TYR A 54 -5.84 -4.86 7.54
CA TYR A 54 -5.15 -5.52 6.43
C TYR A 54 -5.49 -7.01 6.35
N GLN A 55 -5.54 -7.70 7.49
CA GLN A 55 -5.90 -9.11 7.54
C GLN A 55 -7.35 -9.32 7.08
N GLN A 56 -8.28 -8.46 7.50
CA GLN A 56 -9.66 -8.52 7.03
C GLN A 56 -9.74 -8.24 5.52
N SER A 57 -8.99 -7.25 5.03
CA SER A 57 -8.93 -6.94 3.60
C SER A 57 -8.38 -8.09 2.76
N TRP A 58 -7.37 -8.80 3.27
CA TRP A 58 -6.84 -9.99 2.62
C TRP A 58 -7.87 -11.12 2.53
N LEU A 59 -8.65 -11.35 3.60
CA LEU A 59 -9.61 -12.45 3.66
C LEU A 59 -10.90 -12.17 2.86
N THR A 60 -11.36 -10.93 2.86
CA THR A 60 -12.62 -10.52 2.22
C THR A 60 -12.45 -10.06 0.78
N GLY A 61 -11.23 -9.61 0.41
CA GLY A 61 -10.99 -8.91 -0.85
C GLY A 61 -11.53 -7.47 -0.86
N GLU A 62 -11.98 -6.95 0.28
CA GLU A 62 -12.53 -5.61 0.44
C GLU A 62 -11.57 -4.69 1.20
N VAL A 63 -11.55 -3.41 0.85
CA VAL A 63 -10.73 -2.39 1.52
C VAL A 63 -11.62 -1.24 1.97
N PRO A 64 -11.23 -0.47 3.02
CA PRO A 64 -11.92 0.75 3.39
C PRO A 64 -12.14 1.67 2.18
N ASP A 65 -13.32 2.29 2.09
CA ASP A 65 -13.66 3.16 0.95
C ASP A 65 -12.66 4.31 0.76
N ASP A 66 -12.14 4.87 1.86
CA ASP A 66 -11.10 5.90 1.83
C ASP A 66 -9.83 5.46 1.09
N TRP A 67 -9.55 4.16 1.05
CA TRP A 67 -8.36 3.62 0.35
C TRP A 67 -8.62 3.36 -1.13
N ARG A 68 -9.88 3.38 -1.56
CA ARG A 68 -10.29 3.26 -2.97
C ARG A 68 -10.28 4.60 -3.69
N LEU A 69 -10.14 5.70 -2.94
CA LEU A 69 -10.08 7.06 -3.47
C LEU A 69 -8.64 7.47 -3.79
N ALA A 70 -8.49 8.33 -4.80
CA ALA A 70 -7.21 8.92 -5.15
C ALA A 70 -7.37 10.35 -5.66
N ASN A 71 -6.43 11.22 -5.29
CA ASN A 71 -6.29 12.54 -5.91
C ASN A 71 -5.54 12.37 -7.23
N VAL A 72 -6.18 12.70 -8.35
CA VAL A 72 -5.56 12.59 -9.69
C VAL A 72 -4.97 13.94 -10.09
N THR A 73 -3.65 14.00 -10.17
CA THR A 73 -2.91 15.22 -10.53
C THR A 73 -2.27 15.04 -11.91
N PRO A 74 -2.42 16.00 -12.85
CA PRO A 74 -1.73 15.95 -14.12
C PRO A 74 -0.23 16.24 -13.94
N ILE A 75 0.62 15.29 -14.32
CA ILE A 75 2.08 15.44 -14.34
C ILE A 75 2.52 15.69 -15.77
N TYR A 76 3.10 16.85 -16.00
CA TYR A 76 3.71 17.22 -17.27
C TYR A 76 4.85 16.24 -17.64
N ARG A 77 4.86 15.76 -18.90
CA ARG A 77 5.93 14.91 -19.44
C ARG A 77 6.94 15.73 -20.25
N LYS A 78 6.54 16.24 -21.42
CA LYS A 78 7.41 16.95 -22.39
C LYS A 78 6.55 17.63 -23.47
N GLY A 79 7.11 18.58 -24.23
CA GLY A 79 6.42 19.25 -25.33
C GLY A 79 5.88 20.63 -24.97
N ARG A 80 4.70 20.97 -25.49
CA ARG A 80 4.01 22.24 -25.22
C ARG A 80 3.12 22.07 -23.99
N LYS A 81 3.18 23.02 -23.05
CA LYS A 81 2.40 22.95 -21.79
C LYS A 81 0.91 23.20 -22.01
N GLU A 82 0.55 23.79 -23.15
CA GLU A 82 -0.83 24.09 -23.53
C GLU A 82 -1.55 22.85 -24.09
N ASP A 83 -0.79 21.85 -24.53
CA ASP A 83 -1.31 20.62 -25.08
C ASP A 83 -1.53 19.58 -23.97
N LEU A 84 -2.81 19.26 -23.72
CA LEU A 84 -3.24 18.32 -22.68
C LEU A 84 -2.66 16.91 -22.89
N GLY A 85 -2.35 16.52 -24.13
CA GLY A 85 -1.74 15.22 -24.44
C GLY A 85 -0.32 15.06 -23.88
N ASN A 86 0.32 16.16 -23.47
CA ASN A 86 1.66 16.16 -22.89
C ASN A 86 1.68 15.90 -21.37
N TYR A 87 0.52 15.63 -20.77
CA TYR A 87 0.38 15.30 -19.36
C TYR A 87 0.02 13.83 -19.18
N ARG A 88 0.43 13.24 -18.06
CA ARG A 88 -0.12 11.97 -17.58
C ARG A 88 -0.86 12.15 -16.27
N PRO A 89 -1.96 11.42 -16.03
CA PRO A 89 -2.53 11.35 -14.70
C PRO A 89 -1.56 10.63 -13.76
N ALA A 90 -1.45 11.13 -12.53
CA ALA A 90 -0.84 10.42 -11.42
C ALA A 90 -1.83 10.38 -10.25
N SER A 91 -2.11 9.17 -9.77
CA SER A 91 -3.02 8.93 -8.65
C SER A 91 -2.24 8.94 -7.34
N LEU A 92 -2.63 9.83 -6.44
CA LEU A 92 -2.15 9.87 -5.08
C LEU A 92 -3.18 9.18 -4.18
N THR A 93 -2.85 7.98 -3.71
CA THR A 93 -3.68 7.13 -2.84
C THR A 93 -3.37 7.34 -1.37
N SER A 94 -4.21 6.80 -0.49
CA SER A 94 -3.96 6.77 0.97
C SER A 94 -2.67 6.00 1.30
N MET A 95 -1.90 6.48 2.28
CA MET A 95 -0.68 5.76 2.68
C MET A 95 -0.96 4.41 3.35
N PRO A 96 -1.98 4.26 4.22
CA PRO A 96 -2.34 2.94 4.73
C PRO A 96 -2.73 1.95 3.62
N GLY A 97 -3.51 2.37 2.62
CA GLY A 97 -3.82 1.53 1.46
C GLY A 97 -2.58 1.11 0.67
N LYS A 98 -1.65 2.05 0.47
CA LYS A 98 -0.38 1.78 -0.21
C LYS A 98 0.53 0.79 0.54
N ILE A 99 0.49 0.79 1.87
CA ILE A 99 1.22 -0.17 2.71
C ILE A 99 0.63 -1.58 2.55
N LEU A 100 -0.70 -1.70 2.46
CA LEU A 100 -1.36 -2.97 2.14
C LEU A 100 -0.92 -3.48 0.77
N GLU A 101 -0.94 -2.63 -0.26
CA GLU A 101 -0.48 -2.98 -1.62
C GLU A 101 0.96 -3.52 -1.60
N TRP A 102 1.86 -2.88 -0.85
CA TRP A 102 3.24 -3.36 -0.70
C TRP A 102 3.31 -4.70 0.00
N SER A 103 2.53 -4.90 1.06
CA SER A 103 2.49 -6.17 1.80
C SER A 103 2.04 -7.32 0.89
N ILE A 104 0.99 -7.08 0.09
CA ILE A 104 0.48 -8.04 -0.90
C ILE A 104 1.53 -8.31 -1.97
N LEU A 105 2.15 -7.27 -2.53
CA LEU A 105 3.18 -7.41 -3.56
C LEU A 105 4.38 -8.22 -3.05
N SER A 106 4.84 -7.96 -1.81
CA SER A 106 5.92 -8.72 -1.18
C SER A 106 5.54 -10.19 -1.00
N ALA A 107 4.32 -10.49 -0.56
CA ALA A 107 3.85 -11.87 -0.39
C ALA A 107 3.78 -12.61 -1.73
N LEU A 108 3.24 -11.97 -2.78
CA LEU A 108 3.16 -12.53 -4.13
C LEU A 108 4.54 -12.75 -4.74
N THR A 109 5.45 -11.78 -4.58
CA THR A 109 6.82 -11.87 -5.11
C THR A 109 7.55 -13.05 -4.47
N ARG A 110 7.45 -13.21 -3.14
CA ARG A 110 8.03 -14.35 -2.42
C ARG A 110 7.46 -15.67 -2.92
N HIS A 111 6.13 -15.78 -3.06
CA HIS A 111 5.49 -16.99 -3.57
C HIS A 111 5.98 -17.36 -4.98
N VAL A 112 6.15 -16.37 -5.86
CA VAL A 112 6.69 -16.60 -7.21
C VAL A 112 8.14 -17.09 -7.14
N GLN A 113 8.98 -16.52 -6.28
CA GLN A 113 10.38 -16.94 -6.11
C GLN A 113 10.49 -18.37 -5.56
N ASP A 114 9.75 -18.68 -4.50
CA ASP A 114 9.73 -20.01 -3.87
C ASP A 114 9.27 -21.09 -4.86
N ASN A 115 8.29 -20.78 -5.71
CA ASN A 115 7.79 -21.69 -6.73
C ASN A 115 8.67 -21.77 -8.00
N GLN A 116 9.56 -20.79 -8.21
CA GLN A 116 10.52 -20.82 -9.32
C GLN A 116 11.83 -21.55 -8.96
N GLY A 117 12.02 -21.96 -7.71
CA GLY A 117 13.17 -22.76 -7.29
C GLY A 117 14.51 -22.09 -7.56
N ILE A 118 14.59 -20.76 -7.41
CA ILE A 118 15.83 -19.98 -7.49
C ILE A 118 16.31 -19.67 -6.08
#